data_AF-M1BAN2-F1
#
_entry.id   AF-M1BAN2-F1
#
_cell.length_a   1.000
_cell.length_b   1.000
_cell.length_c   1.000
_cell.angle_alpha   90.00
_cell.angle_beta   90.00
_cell.angle_gamma   90.00
#
_symmetry.space_group_name_H-M   'P 1'
#
loop_
_entity.id
_entity.type
_entity.pdbx_description
1 polymer ?
#
loop_
_entity_poly.entity_id
_entity_poly.type
_entity_poly.pdbx_seq_one_letter_code
_entity_poly.pdbx_strand_id
1 'polypeptide(L)'
;MSRALICELVHTFTTYFTLLTTLSLEFGHMGMNHCFLDHSLPKFNNLKVLVLKVVGMTDESQLGITPLIEASPYLQKLHIELEWCETTIFKNRIIRKKCPHQHLKEVKYSGYLGGFADRILTTYLTKNSVALETFIIVPLEYDAQEARGRARRQLQGKILKRVKLVIF
;
A
#
# COMPACT_ATOMS: atom_id res chain seq x y z
N MET A 1 1.85 -11.11 -14.13
CA MET A 1 1.20 -10.14 -15.05
C MET A 1 2.19 -9.04 -15.42
N SER A 2 2.67 -8.97 -16.67
CA SER A 2 3.74 -8.03 -17.05
C SER A 2 3.35 -6.55 -16.82
N ARG A 3 4.35 -5.68 -16.64
CA ARG A 3 4.17 -4.21 -16.45
C ARG A 3 3.26 -3.58 -17.51
N ALA A 4 3.41 -3.99 -18.76
CA ALA A 4 2.62 -3.48 -19.88
C ALA A 4 1.13 -3.71 -19.67
N LEU A 5 0.74 -4.91 -19.22
CA LEU A 5 -0.64 -5.26 -18.95
C LEU A 5 -1.26 -4.40 -17.85
N ILE A 6 -0.50 -4.05 -16.81
CA ILE A 6 -0.99 -3.17 -15.74
C ILE A 6 -1.26 -1.76 -16.29
N CYS A 7 -0.34 -1.21 -17.08
CA CYS A 7 -0.53 0.10 -17.68
C CYS A 7 -1.73 0.13 -18.62
N GLU A 8 -1.92 -0.91 -19.44
CA GLU A 8 -3.07 -1.04 -20.34
C GLU A 8 -4.40 -1.18 -19.58
N LEU A 9 -4.43 -2.00 -18.52
CA LEU A 9 -5.60 -2.15 -17.66
C LEU A 9 -5.97 -0.83 -16.98
N VAL A 10 -4.98 -0.15 -16.39
CA VAL A 10 -5.20 1.15 -15.75
C VAL A 10 -5.71 2.17 -16.77
N HIS A 11 -5.10 2.23 -17.95
CA HIS A 11 -5.56 3.11 -19.03
C HIS A 11 -7.02 2.82 -19.40
N THR A 12 -7.35 1.55 -19.63
CA THR A 12 -8.71 1.09 -19.94
C THR A 12 -9.70 1.52 -18.87
N PHE A 13 -9.39 1.31 -17.59
CA PHE A 13 -10.26 1.71 -16.49
C PHE A 13 -10.46 3.23 -16.43
N THR A 14 -9.38 4.00 -16.55
CA THR A 14 -9.48 5.47 -16.48
C THR A 14 -10.20 6.07 -17.67
N THR A 15 -10.12 5.44 -18.85
CA THR A 15 -10.74 5.94 -20.09
C THR A 15 -12.21 5.57 -20.17
N TYR A 16 -12.56 4.30 -19.93
CA TYR A 16 -13.92 3.79 -20.19
C TYR A 16 -14.80 3.75 -18.93
N PHE A 17 -14.20 3.70 -17.75
CA PHE A 17 -14.93 3.60 -16.48
C PHE A 17 -14.76 4.89 -15.68
N THR A 18 -15.14 6.01 -16.28
CA THR A 18 -14.95 7.35 -15.70
C THR A 18 -15.65 7.54 -14.36
N LEU A 19 -16.73 6.78 -14.09
CA LEU A 19 -17.50 6.80 -12.84
C LEU A 19 -17.03 5.74 -11.83
N LEU A 20 -15.90 5.06 -12.08
CA LEU A 20 -15.37 4.02 -11.19
C LEU A 20 -15.02 4.61 -9.82
N THR A 21 -15.75 4.17 -8.79
CA THR A 21 -15.54 4.62 -7.41
C THR A 21 -14.82 3.60 -6.53
N THR A 22 -14.87 2.33 -6.93
CA THR A 22 -14.23 1.23 -6.21
C THR A 22 -13.47 0.35 -7.19
N LEU A 23 -12.22 0.01 -6.87
CA LEU A 23 -11.37 -0.84 -7.67
C LEU A 23 -10.68 -1.85 -6.75
N SER A 24 -10.75 -3.13 -7.13
CA SER A 24 -10.05 -4.22 -6.46
C SER A 24 -9.14 -4.91 -7.44
N LEU A 25 -7.87 -5.04 -7.10
CA LEU A 25 -6.85 -5.68 -7.94
C LEU A 25 -6.09 -6.72 -7.12
N GLU A 26 -5.86 -7.88 -7.73
CA GLU A 26 -5.05 -8.95 -7.17
C GLU A 26 -3.84 -9.21 -8.07
N PHE A 27 -2.65 -9.24 -7.47
CA PHE A 27 -1.38 -9.46 -8.14
C PHE A 27 -0.73 -10.73 -7.58
N GLY A 28 -0.53 -11.74 -8.42
CA GLY A 28 0.19 -12.97 -8.07
C GLY A 28 1.67 -12.94 -8.48
N HIS A 29 2.46 -13.82 -7.85
CA HIS A 29 3.90 -14.08 -8.02
C HIS A 29 4.44 -13.58 -9.36
N MET A 30 5.16 -12.46 -9.30
CA MET A 30 5.94 -11.94 -10.38
C MET A 30 7.40 -12.21 -10.02
N GLY A 31 8.17 -12.86 -10.90
CA GLY A 31 9.63 -12.85 -10.78
C GLY A 31 10.10 -11.41 -11.00
N MET A 32 10.23 -10.61 -9.94
CA MET A 32 10.29 -9.16 -10.06
C MET A 32 11.68 -8.58 -9.95
N ASN A 33 12.20 -8.21 -11.12
CA ASN A 33 12.99 -7.01 -11.22
C ASN A 33 12.15 -5.77 -10.89
N HIS A 34 12.81 -4.87 -10.20
CA HIS A 34 12.32 -3.68 -9.50
C HIS A 34 11.43 -2.75 -10.34
N CYS A 35 10.53 -2.04 -9.64
CA CYS A 35 9.72 -0.90 -10.12
C CYS A 35 8.54 -1.25 -11.05
N PHE A 36 7.38 -1.56 -10.46
CA PHE A 36 6.13 -1.78 -11.19
C PHE A 36 5.71 -0.59 -12.08
N LEU A 37 5.96 0.65 -11.67
CA LEU A 37 5.32 1.82 -12.28
C LEU A 37 6.19 3.07 -12.12
N ASP A 38 7.20 3.25 -12.97
CA ASP A 38 8.01 4.49 -13.00
C ASP A 38 7.38 5.56 -13.94
N HIS A 39 6.17 5.30 -14.42
CA HIS A 39 5.42 6.15 -15.34
C HIS A 39 4.21 6.78 -14.65
N SER A 40 3.87 8.01 -15.06
CA SER A 40 2.64 8.66 -14.64
C SER A 40 1.44 7.90 -15.19
N LEU A 41 0.83 7.08 -14.34
CA LEU A 41 -0.44 6.44 -14.66
C LEU A 41 -1.54 7.50 -14.87
N PRO A 42 -2.50 7.25 -15.77
CA PRO A 42 -3.67 8.10 -15.89
C PRO A 42 -4.45 8.13 -14.57
N LYS A 43 -5.11 9.27 -14.31
CA LYS A 43 -5.75 9.51 -13.01
C LYS A 43 -7.12 8.85 -12.91
N PHE A 44 -7.36 8.16 -11.82
CA PHE A 44 -8.67 7.72 -11.38
C PHE A 44 -9.42 8.87 -10.69
N ASN A 45 -10.05 9.75 -11.47
CA ASN A 45 -10.66 10.98 -10.98
C ASN A 45 -11.88 10.79 -10.08
N ASN A 46 -12.45 9.58 -9.99
CA ASN A 46 -13.62 9.30 -9.16
C ASN A 46 -13.41 8.16 -8.15
N LEU A 47 -12.20 7.57 -8.12
CA LEU A 47 -11.93 6.41 -7.27
C LEU A 47 -11.81 6.83 -5.81
N LYS A 48 -12.68 6.24 -4.98
CA LYS A 48 -12.77 6.48 -3.54
C LYS A 48 -12.25 5.31 -2.73
N VAL A 49 -12.32 4.09 -3.27
CA VAL A 49 -11.89 2.86 -2.59
C VAL A 49 -10.97 2.07 -3.48
N LEU A 50 -9.79 1.72 -2.97
CA LEU A 50 -8.81 0.89 -3.65
C LEU A 50 -8.47 -0.30 -2.75
N VAL A 51 -8.63 -1.51 -3.28
CA VAL A 51 -8.23 -2.76 -2.63
C VAL A 51 -7.12 -3.39 -3.46
N LEU A 52 -5.99 -3.67 -2.82
CA LEU A 52 -4.81 -4.25 -3.44
C LEU A 52 -4.42 -5.51 -2.68
N LYS A 53 -4.59 -6.67 -3.32
CA LYS A 53 -4.08 -7.94 -2.82
C LYS A 53 -2.81 -8.31 -3.59
N VAL A 54 -1.74 -8.61 -2.86
CA VAL A 54 -0.46 -8.97 -3.48
C VAL A 54 0.09 -10.25 -2.86
N VAL A 55 0.28 -11.25 -3.70
CA VAL A 55 0.66 -12.61 -3.33
C VAL A 55 2.07 -12.93 -3.77
N GLY A 56 2.82 -13.62 -2.92
CA GLY A 56 4.20 -14.05 -3.18
C GLY A 56 5.22 -12.93 -2.93
N MET A 57 5.02 -12.15 -1.87
CA MET A 57 5.93 -11.05 -1.50
C MET A 57 7.13 -11.53 -0.70
N THR A 58 8.29 -10.89 -0.93
CA THR A 58 9.48 -10.95 -0.08
C THR A 58 9.75 -9.57 0.52
N ASP A 59 10.44 -9.47 1.65
CA ASP A 59 10.71 -8.18 2.29
C ASP A 59 11.72 -7.30 1.51
N GLU A 60 12.50 -7.88 0.60
CA GLU A 60 13.33 -7.13 -0.35
C GLU A 60 12.53 -6.50 -1.49
N SER A 61 11.29 -6.94 -1.71
CA SER A 61 10.43 -6.44 -2.77
C SER A 61 10.12 -4.97 -2.53
N GLN A 62 10.61 -4.11 -3.41
CA GLN A 62 10.20 -2.71 -3.40
C GLN A 62 8.71 -2.65 -3.74
N LEU A 63 7.86 -2.29 -2.77
CA LEU A 63 6.40 -2.22 -2.95
C LEU A 63 6.03 -1.20 -4.04
N GLY A 64 5.95 -1.64 -5.28
CA GLY A 64 5.67 -0.81 -6.46
C GLY A 64 4.19 -0.46 -6.64
N ILE A 65 3.39 -0.56 -5.58
CA ILE A 65 1.97 -0.23 -5.60
C ILE A 65 1.69 1.26 -5.39
N THR A 66 2.68 2.04 -4.93
CA THR A 66 2.48 3.49 -4.69
C THR A 66 1.99 4.26 -5.91
N PRO A 67 2.40 3.97 -7.15
CA PRO A 67 1.95 4.76 -8.30
C PRO A 67 0.45 4.58 -8.62
N LEU A 68 -0.15 3.43 -8.26
CA LEU A 68 -1.63 3.27 -8.31
C LEU A 68 -2.32 4.15 -7.27
N ILE A 69 -1.75 4.26 -6.07
CA ILE A 69 -2.25 5.14 -5.01
C ILE A 69 -2.12 6.60 -5.46
N GLU A 70 -0.99 6.97 -6.05
CA GLU A 70 -0.72 8.32 -6.58
C GLU A 70 -1.60 8.70 -7.76
N ALA A 71 -2.00 7.72 -8.57
CA ALA A 71 -2.97 7.89 -9.65
C ALA A 71 -4.41 8.09 -9.14
N SER A 72 -4.66 7.98 -7.84
CA SER A 72 -6.00 8.01 -7.25
C SER A 72 -6.17 9.25 -6.35
N PRO A 73 -6.28 10.47 -6.91
CA PRO A 73 -6.21 11.71 -6.15
C PRO A 73 -7.33 11.87 -5.10
N TYR A 74 -8.50 11.28 -5.34
CA TYR A 74 -9.66 11.37 -4.44
C TYR A 74 -9.87 10.12 -3.59
N LEU A 75 -8.85 9.26 -3.50
CA LEU A 75 -8.91 8.03 -2.72
C LEU A 75 -9.22 8.33 -1.27
N GLN A 76 -10.25 7.67 -0.72
CA GLN A 76 -10.71 7.84 0.67
C GLN A 76 -10.36 6.64 1.52
N LYS A 77 -10.40 5.44 0.94
CA LYS A 77 -10.09 4.18 1.62
C LYS A 77 -9.10 3.35 0.81
N LEU A 78 -8.08 2.87 1.51
CA LEU A 78 -7.08 1.97 0.95
C LEU A 78 -7.02 0.69 1.78
N HIS A 79 -7.22 -0.47 1.15
CA HIS A 79 -6.97 -1.77 1.76
C HIS A 79 -5.82 -2.44 1.01
N ILE A 80 -4.74 -2.72 1.71
CA ILE A 80 -3.61 -3.51 1.24
C ILE A 80 -3.64 -4.86 1.96
N GLU A 81 -3.50 -5.93 1.21
CA GLU A 81 -3.37 -7.30 1.71
C GLU A 81 -2.13 -7.94 1.10
N LEU A 82 -1.16 -8.24 1.96
CA LEU A 82 0.09 -8.87 1.55
C LEU A 82 0.12 -10.33 2.01
N GLU A 83 0.44 -11.21 1.07
CA GLU A 83 0.73 -12.61 1.32
C GLU A 83 2.20 -12.88 0.98
N TRP A 84 2.97 -13.28 1.99
CA TRP A 84 4.42 -13.42 1.92
C TRP A 84 4.80 -14.83 1.45
N CYS A 85 5.70 -14.95 0.48
CA CYS A 85 6.35 -16.21 0.18
C CYS A 85 7.53 -16.48 1.14
N GLU A 86 8.18 -15.43 1.63
CA GLU A 86 9.27 -15.51 2.61
C GLU A 86 9.15 -14.41 3.66
N THR A 87 9.49 -14.72 4.90
CA THR A 87 9.37 -13.80 6.05
C THR A 87 10.71 -13.27 6.55
N THR A 88 11.79 -13.46 5.79
CA THR A 88 13.11 -12.92 6.12
C THR A 88 13.07 -11.40 6.07
N ILE A 89 13.49 -10.73 7.16
CA ILE A 89 13.45 -9.26 7.26
C ILE A 89 14.81 -8.67 6.88
N PHE A 90 14.77 -7.69 5.97
CA PHE A 90 15.94 -6.97 5.51
C PHE A 90 16.02 -5.57 6.15
N LYS A 91 17.21 -4.96 6.08
CA LYS A 91 17.48 -3.63 6.64
C LYS A 91 18.03 -2.71 5.55
N ASN A 92 17.17 -2.30 4.63
CA ASN A 92 17.52 -1.27 3.64
C ASN A 92 16.93 0.09 4.01
N ARG A 93 17.28 1.12 3.22
CA ARG A 93 16.65 2.45 3.27
C ARG A 93 16.35 2.90 1.84
N ILE A 94 15.07 3.18 1.56
CA ILE A 94 14.65 3.85 0.32
C ILE A 94 13.90 5.12 0.71
N ILE A 95 14.18 6.20 -0.01
CA ILE A 95 13.45 7.46 0.07
C ILE A 95 12.41 7.43 -1.04
N ARG A 96 11.12 7.46 -0.70
CA ARG A 96 10.05 7.64 -1.68
C ARG A 96 9.73 9.12 -1.87
N LYS A 97 9.29 9.46 -3.08
CA LYS A 97 8.80 10.79 -3.44
C LYS A 97 7.63 11.16 -2.52
N LYS A 98 7.55 12.45 -2.16
CA LYS A 98 6.42 13.00 -1.41
C LYS A 98 5.26 13.25 -2.39
N CYS A 99 4.13 12.62 -2.15
CA CYS A 99 2.91 12.73 -2.95
C CYS A 99 1.73 12.85 -1.98
N PRO A 100 1.21 14.06 -1.70
CA PRO A 100 0.21 14.25 -0.66
C PRO A 100 -1.13 13.64 -1.08
N HIS A 101 -1.65 12.73 -0.26
CA HIS A 101 -2.98 12.13 -0.38
C HIS A 101 -3.96 12.95 0.43
N GLN A 102 -4.64 13.89 -0.23
CA GLN A 102 -5.50 14.89 0.42
C GLN A 102 -6.79 14.29 0.98
N HIS A 103 -7.27 13.19 0.41
CA HIS A 103 -8.58 12.64 0.73
C HIS A 103 -8.52 11.28 1.44
N LEU A 104 -7.33 10.69 1.61
CA LEU A 104 -7.16 9.36 2.16
C LEU A 104 -7.40 9.39 3.68
N LYS A 105 -8.53 8.83 4.11
CA LYS A 105 -9.01 8.83 5.50
C LYS A 105 -8.75 7.53 6.23
N GLU A 106 -8.84 6.41 5.52
CA GLU A 106 -8.76 5.09 6.11
C GLU A 106 -7.74 4.23 5.37
N VAL A 107 -6.81 3.66 6.11
CA VAL A 107 -5.87 2.65 5.61
C VAL A 107 -6.05 1.37 6.41
N LYS A 108 -6.33 0.26 5.73
CA LYS A 108 -6.24 -1.09 6.27
C LYS A 108 -5.06 -1.82 5.64
N TYR A 109 -4.13 -2.26 6.47
CA TYR A 109 -2.95 -2.99 6.05
C TYR A 109 -2.99 -4.39 6.66
N SER A 110 -3.16 -5.41 5.82
CA SER A 110 -3.26 -6.81 6.24
C SER A 110 -2.05 -7.61 5.80
N GLY A 111 -1.66 -8.58 6.63
CA GLY A 111 -0.42 -9.35 6.44
C GLY A 111 0.82 -8.56 6.85
N TYR A 112 0.75 -7.72 7.87
CA TYR A 112 1.91 -6.94 8.31
C TYR A 112 2.97 -7.84 8.98
N LEU A 113 4.19 -7.87 8.45
CA LEU A 113 5.33 -8.65 8.97
C LEU A 113 6.24 -7.81 9.89
N GLY A 114 6.26 -6.49 9.69
CA GLY A 114 7.13 -5.53 10.37
C GLY A 114 8.51 -5.37 9.73
N GLY A 115 8.68 -5.82 8.49
CA GLY A 115 9.93 -5.79 7.74
C GLY A 115 10.25 -4.44 7.09
N PHE A 116 11.26 -4.42 6.22
CA PHE A 116 11.64 -3.27 5.41
C PHE A 116 10.51 -2.75 4.52
N ALA A 117 9.84 -3.63 3.77
CA ALA A 117 8.79 -3.26 2.85
C ALA A 117 7.61 -2.60 3.60
N ASP A 118 7.16 -3.24 4.68
CA ASP A 118 6.13 -2.69 5.57
C ASP A 118 6.50 -1.31 6.12
N ARG A 119 7.74 -1.15 6.59
CA ARG A 119 8.23 0.13 7.14
C ARG A 119 8.20 1.24 6.11
N ILE A 120 8.63 0.96 4.89
CA ILE A 120 8.59 1.96 3.82
C ILE A 120 7.14 2.36 3.54
N LEU A 121 6.26 1.39 3.34
CA LEU A 121 4.89 1.68 2.93
C LEU A 121 4.10 2.37 4.02
N THR A 122 4.19 1.90 5.27
CA THR A 122 3.57 2.57 6.42
C THR A 122 4.12 3.98 6.63
N THR A 123 5.43 4.19 6.49
CA THR A 123 6.04 5.53 6.57
C THR A 123 5.53 6.44 5.45
N TYR A 124 5.45 5.93 4.23
CA TYR A 124 4.91 6.66 3.09
C TYR A 124 3.46 7.08 3.35
N LEU A 125 2.60 6.15 3.75
CA LEU A 125 1.18 6.42 3.97
C LEU A 125 0.96 7.39 5.13
N THR A 126 1.62 7.19 6.27
CA THR A 126 1.50 8.08 7.44
C THR A 126 1.99 9.50 7.17
N LYS A 127 3.06 9.67 6.38
CA LYS A 127 3.62 10.99 6.09
C LYS A 127 2.88 11.74 4.99
N ASN A 128 2.30 11.03 4.03
CA ASN A 128 1.70 11.66 2.86
C ASN A 128 0.17 11.82 2.96
N SER A 129 -0.51 11.09 3.86
CA SER A 129 -1.98 11.12 3.96
C SER A 129 -2.43 12.21 4.93
N VAL A 130 -2.81 13.37 4.39
CA VAL A 130 -3.13 14.56 5.20
C VAL A 130 -4.44 14.36 5.96
N ALA A 131 -5.46 13.83 5.31
CA ALA A 131 -6.78 13.59 5.91
C ALA A 131 -6.90 12.25 6.64
N LEU A 132 -5.78 11.57 6.95
CA LEU A 132 -5.83 10.26 7.59
C LEU A 132 -6.51 10.36 8.95
N GLU A 133 -7.55 9.55 9.14
CA GLU A 133 -8.37 9.46 10.34
C GLU A 133 -8.13 8.11 11.05
N THR A 134 -7.99 7.02 10.29
CA THR A 134 -7.79 5.66 10.84
C THR A 134 -6.69 4.91 10.10
N PHE A 135 -5.78 4.28 10.86
CA PHE A 135 -4.79 3.34 10.35
C PHE A 135 -4.96 2.01 11.07
N ILE A 136 -5.35 0.98 10.33
CA ILE A 136 -5.58 -0.39 10.81
C ILE A 136 -4.42 -1.27 10.34
N ILE A 137 -3.78 -1.96 11.28
CA ILE A 137 -2.77 -2.99 11.03
C ILE A 137 -3.34 -4.34 11.44
N VAL A 138 -3.38 -5.28 10.50
CA VAL A 138 -3.65 -6.70 10.72
C VAL A 138 -2.32 -7.45 10.53
N PRO A 139 -1.74 -8.00 11.61
CA PRO A 139 -0.48 -8.75 11.55
C PRO A 139 -0.58 -9.99 10.67
N LEU A 140 0.57 -10.47 10.18
CA LEU A 140 0.68 -11.80 9.57
C LEU A 140 0.40 -12.88 10.62
N GLU A 141 -0.51 -13.83 10.32
CA GLU A 141 -1.01 -14.81 11.29
C GLU A 141 0.08 -15.69 11.91
N TYR A 142 1.00 -16.19 11.08
CA TYR A 142 2.06 -17.12 11.51
C TYR A 142 2.99 -16.55 12.60
N ASP A 143 3.21 -15.24 12.61
CA ASP A 143 4.08 -14.54 13.57
C ASP A 143 3.35 -13.36 14.24
N ALA A 144 2.04 -13.52 14.49
CA ALA A 144 1.16 -12.40 14.83
C ALA A 144 1.63 -11.62 16.06
N GLN A 145 2.18 -12.27 17.09
CA GLN A 145 2.64 -11.58 18.30
C GLN A 145 3.88 -10.71 18.07
N GLU A 146 4.90 -11.23 17.37
CA GLU A 146 6.09 -10.45 17.03
C GLU A 146 5.75 -9.35 16.03
N ALA A 147 4.93 -9.66 15.02
CA ALA A 147 4.46 -8.67 14.05
C ALA A 147 3.69 -7.53 14.74
N ARG A 148 2.81 -7.83 15.73
CA ARG A 148 2.19 -6.82 16.60
C ARG A 148 3.24 -6.01 17.35
N GLY A 149 4.21 -6.67 17.98
CA GLY A 149 5.28 -6.03 18.73
C GLY A 149 6.12 -5.09 17.85
N ARG A 150 6.40 -5.48 16.60
CA ARG A 150 7.07 -4.65 15.60
C ARG A 150 6.18 -3.47 15.19
N ALA A 151 4.91 -3.70 14.87
CA ALA A 151 3.95 -2.65 14.51
C ALA A 151 3.86 -1.58 15.60
N ARG A 152 3.74 -2.00 16.86
CA ARG A 152 3.72 -1.10 18.03
C ARG A 152 4.97 -0.24 18.11
N ARG A 153 6.17 -0.85 18.13
CA ARG A 153 7.46 -0.13 18.15
C ARG A 153 7.64 0.83 16.97
N GLN A 154 7.06 0.51 15.83
CA GLN A 154 7.26 1.27 14.61
C GLN A 154 6.27 2.42 14.44
N LEU A 155 5.02 2.26 14.89
CA LEU A 155 3.92 3.18 14.59
C LEU A 155 3.39 3.92 15.83
N GLN A 156 3.37 3.30 17.01
CA GLN A 156 2.91 3.97 18.22
C GLN A 156 3.83 5.15 18.55
N GLY A 157 3.23 6.30 18.86
CA GLY A 157 3.94 7.55 19.12
C GLY A 157 4.56 8.25 17.90
N LYS A 158 4.61 7.59 16.72
CA LYS A 158 5.10 8.19 15.48
C LYS A 158 4.00 8.66 14.53
N ILE A 159 2.81 8.08 14.66
CA ILE A 159 1.63 8.55 13.94
C ILE A 159 1.06 9.81 14.61
N LEU A 160 0.48 10.71 13.80
CA LEU A 160 -0.18 11.92 14.28
C LEU A 160 -1.26 11.59 15.31
N LYS A 161 -1.31 12.34 16.42
CA LYS A 161 -2.25 12.11 17.53
C LYS A 161 -3.73 12.04 17.12
N ARG A 162 -4.10 12.69 16.01
CA ARG A 162 -5.47 12.67 15.48
C ARG A 162 -5.88 11.37 14.79
N VAL A 163 -4.91 10.53 14.41
CA VAL A 163 -5.17 9.28 13.68
C VAL A 163 -5.41 8.16 14.69
N LYS A 164 -6.55 7.48 14.58
CA LYS A 164 -6.83 6.26 15.32
C LYS A 164 -5.98 5.11 14.76
N LEU A 165 -4.95 4.71 15.50
CA LEU A 165 -4.16 3.52 15.19
C LEU A 165 -4.80 2.29 15.86
N VAL A 166 -5.21 1.31 15.05
CA VAL A 166 -5.72 0.01 15.52
C VAL A 166 -4.73 -1.07 15.08
N ILE A 167 -4.23 -1.85 16.03
CA ILE A 167 -3.37 -3.01 15.76
C ILE A 167 -4.10 -4.22 16.34
N PHE A 168 -4.59 -5.08 15.45
CA PHE A 168 -5.26 -6.32 15.82
C PHE A 168 -4.29 -7.34 16.39
#